data_AF-A0A8W8HN57-F1
#
_entry.id   AF-A0A8W8HN57-F1
#
_cell.length_a   1.000
_cell.length_b   1.000
_cell.length_c   1.000
_cell.angle_alpha   90.00
_cell.angle_beta   90.00
_cell.angle_gamma   90.00
#
_symmetry.space_group_name_H-M   'P 1'
#
loop_
_entity.id
_entity.type
_entity.pdbx_description
1 polymer ?
#
loop_
_entity_poly.entity_id
_entity_poly.type
_entity_poly.pdbx_seq_one_letter_code
_entity_poly.pdbx_strand_id
1 'polypeptide(L)'
;MDPMLIIVPILTYGAEVWGTDINEEIEAVQNDFCKWILGISKKATNIMARGECGRLPLYVIYMIKPVKYWLKIQNMETTRYPRQCFEMLYNLDLCSNRSTPNWVSKLKSVLNHYGFGDVWLSGGPGDPKVFMSELNQRVRDCALQDWNSKLDNSPKCAFYVMFKKQLACESYLTFLSYPFKQALASFRCSLHKLRIEEGRFEGIDSADRLCQLCNLRQIENEVHFLFHCPVLADL
;
A
#
# COMPACT_ATOMS: atom_id res chain seq x y z
N MET A 1 -20.83 4.53 -5.45
CA MET A 1 -19.80 4.55 -6.51
C MET A 1 -18.48 4.87 -5.84
N ASP A 2 -17.44 4.06 -6.06
CA ASP A 2 -16.12 4.27 -5.46
C ASP A 2 -15.38 5.43 -6.15
N PRO A 3 -15.15 6.58 -5.48
CA PRO A 3 -14.55 7.74 -6.13
C PRO A 3 -13.11 7.50 -6.62
N MET A 4 -12.39 6.53 -6.05
CA MET A 4 -11.05 6.18 -6.54
C MET A 4 -11.10 5.61 -7.97
N LEU A 5 -12.20 4.97 -8.39
CA LEU A 5 -12.33 4.47 -9.75
C LEU A 5 -12.29 5.59 -10.81
N ILE A 6 -12.67 6.81 -10.42
CA ILE A 6 -12.64 7.98 -11.31
C ILE A 6 -11.24 8.60 -11.33
N ILE A 7 -10.54 8.59 -10.20
CA ILE A 7 -9.25 9.27 -10.03
C ILE A 7 -8.08 8.41 -10.56
N VAL A 8 -8.14 7.09 -10.39
CA VAL A 8 -7.05 6.17 -10.78
C VAL A 8 -6.67 6.29 -12.27
N PRO A 9 -7.61 6.34 -13.23
CA PRO A 9 -7.25 6.56 -14.64
C PRO A 9 -6.48 7.85 -14.89
N ILE A 10 -6.79 8.93 -14.16
CA ILE A 10 -6.13 10.23 -14.27
C ILE A 10 -4.73 10.15 -13.67
N LEU A 11 -4.60 9.62 -12.45
CA LEU A 11 -3.30 9.49 -11.77
C LEU A 11 -2.33 8.54 -12.49
N THR A 12 -2.86 7.52 -13.18
CA THR A 12 -2.06 6.50 -13.86
C THR A 12 -1.95 6.73 -15.36
N TYR A 13 -2.26 7.95 -15.82
CA TYR A 13 -2.11 8.33 -17.21
C TYR A 13 -0.63 8.40 -17.61
N GLY A 14 -0.27 7.76 -18.72
CA GLY A 14 1.11 7.71 -19.22
C GLY A 14 2.06 6.85 -18.38
N ALA A 15 1.54 6.09 -17.42
CA ALA A 15 2.32 5.19 -16.57
C ALA A 15 3.09 4.11 -17.35
N GLU A 16 2.74 3.86 -18.61
CA GLU A 16 3.55 3.06 -19.54
C GLU A 16 5.00 3.56 -19.63
N VAL A 17 5.22 4.86 -19.45
CA VAL A 17 6.54 5.52 -19.55
C VAL A 17 7.18 5.71 -18.18
N TRP A 18 6.44 6.20 -17.19
CA TRP A 18 7.01 6.56 -15.88
C TRP A 18 6.77 5.52 -14.77
N GLY A 19 5.85 4.57 -14.97
CA GLY A 19 5.36 3.66 -13.93
C GLY A 19 6.31 2.55 -13.52
N THR A 20 7.59 2.61 -13.89
CA THR A 20 8.59 1.60 -13.48
C THR A 20 9.05 1.76 -12.03
N ASP A 21 8.83 2.93 -11.44
CA ASP A 21 9.21 3.25 -10.05
C ASP A 21 7.96 3.56 -9.22
N ILE A 22 8.04 3.31 -7.90
CA ILE A 22 6.99 3.72 -6.97
C ILE A 22 7.06 5.23 -6.78
N ASN A 23 5.96 5.92 -7.09
CA ASN A 23 5.86 7.37 -6.91
C ASN A 23 5.09 7.70 -5.62
N GLU A 24 5.79 8.27 -4.63
CA GLU A 24 5.23 8.60 -3.32
C GLU A 24 4.11 9.64 -3.38
N GLU A 25 4.17 10.59 -4.32
CA GLU A 25 3.14 11.63 -4.48
C GLU A 25 1.81 11.00 -4.93
N ILE A 26 1.87 10.03 -5.84
CA ILE A 26 0.69 9.29 -6.30
C ILE A 26 0.12 8.44 -5.16
N GLU A 27 0.96 7.76 -4.39
CA GLU A 27 0.52 6.99 -3.21
C GLU A 27 -0.08 7.90 -2.14
N ALA A 28 0.47 9.11 -1.96
CA ALA A 28 -0.01 10.09 -0.99
C ALA A 28 -1.47 10.50 -1.28
N VAL A 29 -1.85 10.68 -2.56
CA VAL A 29 -3.23 11.00 -2.94
C VAL A 29 -4.21 9.92 -2.44
N GLN A 30 -3.89 8.64 -2.64
CA GLN A 30 -4.73 7.56 -2.12
C GLN A 30 -4.78 7.54 -0.59
N ASN A 31 -3.65 7.75 0.07
CA ASN A 31 -3.57 7.74 1.54
C ASN A 31 -4.44 8.86 2.14
N ASP A 32 -4.35 10.06 1.58
CA ASP A 32 -5.15 11.21 2.02
C ASP A 32 -6.63 11.00 1.75
N PHE A 33 -6.97 10.41 0.60
CA PHE A 33 -8.34 10.04 0.29
C PHE A 33 -8.92 9.02 1.29
N CYS A 34 -8.17 7.97 1.63
CA CYS A 34 -8.61 6.98 2.63
C CYS A 34 -8.84 7.64 4.00
N LYS A 35 -7.91 8.49 4.45
CA LYS A 35 -8.06 9.21 5.73
C LYS A 35 -9.26 10.15 5.73
N TRP A 36 -9.51 10.82 4.60
CA TRP A 36 -10.66 11.70 4.42
C TRP A 36 -11.99 10.93 4.52
N ILE A 37 -12.12 9.78 3.84
CA ILE A 37 -13.32 8.92 3.97
C ILE A 37 -13.56 8.49 5.42
N LEU A 38 -12.49 8.15 6.13
CA LEU A 38 -12.55 7.69 7.51
C LEU A 38 -12.82 8.83 8.50
N GLY A 39 -12.65 10.10 8.07
CA GLY A 39 -12.74 11.27 8.95
C GLY A 39 -11.58 11.38 9.94
N ILE A 40 -10.46 10.69 9.71
CA ILE A 40 -9.34 10.63 10.65
C ILE A 40 -8.25 11.66 10.32
N SER A 41 -7.37 11.92 11.29
CA SER A 41 -6.26 12.86 11.15
C SER A 41 -5.35 12.52 9.97
N LYS A 42 -4.81 13.54 9.28
CA LYS A 42 -3.74 13.36 8.28
C LYS A 42 -2.49 12.68 8.84
N LYS A 43 -2.27 12.73 10.16
CA LYS A 43 -1.16 12.06 10.85
C LYS A 43 -1.42 10.57 11.11
N ALA A 44 -2.59 10.05 10.75
CA ALA A 44 -2.92 8.64 10.91
C ALA A 44 -1.98 7.74 10.08
N THR A 45 -1.75 6.53 10.57
CA THR A 45 -0.86 5.57 9.92
C THR A 45 -1.48 5.12 8.58
N ASN A 46 -0.80 5.42 7.47
CA ASN A 46 -1.27 5.15 6.11
C ASN A 46 -1.70 3.69 5.89
N ILE A 47 -0.96 2.74 6.46
CA ILE A 47 -1.23 1.32 6.27
C ILE A 47 -2.56 0.87 6.88
N MET A 48 -2.90 1.39 8.07
CA MET A 48 -4.19 1.12 8.72
C MET A 48 -5.32 1.83 7.98
N ALA A 49 -5.12 3.09 7.56
CA ALA A 49 -6.13 3.82 6.79
C ALA A 49 -6.48 3.12 5.47
N ARG A 50 -5.47 2.66 4.72
CA ARG A 50 -5.69 1.82 3.52
C ARG A 50 -6.31 0.48 3.88
N GLY A 51 -5.90 -0.11 5.00
CA GLY A 51 -6.47 -1.33 5.57
C GLY A 51 -7.97 -1.23 5.75
N GLU A 52 -8.46 -0.22 6.46
CA GLU A 52 -9.89 0.01 6.71
C GLU A 52 -10.69 0.18 5.43
N CYS A 53 -10.11 0.84 4.41
CA CYS A 53 -10.73 0.99 3.10
C CYS A 53 -10.55 -0.23 2.17
N GLY A 54 -9.83 -1.26 2.59
CA GLY A 54 -9.56 -2.46 1.79
C GLY A 54 -8.71 -2.20 0.55
N ARG A 55 -7.71 -1.32 0.64
CA ARG A 55 -6.91 -0.87 -0.52
C ARG A 55 -5.48 -1.34 -0.48
N LEU A 56 -5.03 -1.89 -1.61
CA LEU A 56 -3.61 -2.01 -1.92
C LEU A 56 -3.03 -0.66 -2.38
N PRO A 57 -1.70 -0.48 -2.30
CA PRO A 57 -1.01 0.65 -2.93
C PRO A 57 -1.36 0.81 -4.43
N LEU A 58 -1.31 2.04 -4.94
CA LEU A 58 -1.64 2.31 -6.35
C LEU A 58 -0.63 1.73 -7.34
N TYR A 59 0.62 1.53 -6.92
CA TYR A 59 1.66 0.92 -7.76
C TYR A 59 1.25 -0.44 -8.31
N VAL A 60 0.43 -1.19 -7.58
CA VAL A 60 -0.12 -2.48 -8.02
C VAL A 60 -0.89 -2.35 -9.34
N ILE A 61 -1.44 -1.16 -9.62
CA ILE A 61 -2.20 -0.85 -10.84
C ILE A 61 -1.31 -0.28 -11.95
N TYR A 62 -0.39 0.63 -11.63
CA TYR A 62 0.38 1.33 -12.67
C TYR A 62 1.68 0.62 -13.07
N MET A 63 2.29 -0.15 -12.17
CA MET A 63 3.60 -0.78 -12.40
C MET A 63 3.58 -1.89 -13.46
N ILE A 64 2.40 -2.44 -13.74
CA ILE A 64 2.17 -3.45 -14.78
C ILE A 64 2.08 -2.83 -16.18
N LYS A 65 1.82 -1.52 -16.28
CA LYS A 65 1.59 -0.83 -17.55
C LYS A 65 2.85 -0.73 -18.42
N PRO A 66 4.05 -0.42 -17.88
CA PRO A 66 5.30 -0.50 -18.64
C PRO A 66 5.54 -1.88 -19.27
N VAL A 67 5.27 -2.95 -18.55
CA VAL A 67 5.43 -4.32 -19.06
C VAL A 67 4.46 -4.60 -20.22
N LYS A 68 3.18 -4.24 -20.05
CA LYS A 68 2.20 -4.34 -21.12
C LYS A 68 2.59 -3.52 -22.35
N TYR A 69 3.15 -2.33 -22.14
CA TYR A 69 3.61 -1.47 -23.22
C TYR A 69 4.83 -2.05 -23.93
N TRP A 70 5.78 -2.61 -23.20
CA TRP A 70 6.92 -3.33 -23.77
C TRP A 70 6.48 -4.47 -24.69
N LEU A 71 5.56 -5.33 -24.25
CA LEU A 71 5.00 -6.40 -25.09
C LEU A 71 4.34 -5.86 -26.37
N LYS A 72 3.68 -4.70 -26.27
CA LYS A 72 3.12 -4.01 -27.44
C LYS A 72 4.21 -3.49 -28.38
N ILE A 73 5.27 -2.86 -27.85
CA ILE A 73 6.40 -2.33 -28.63
C ILE A 73 7.13 -3.46 -29.37
N GLN A 74 7.25 -4.65 -28.77
CA GLN A 74 7.88 -5.80 -29.43
C GLN A 74 7.20 -6.17 -30.76
N ASN A 75 5.88 -5.97 -30.84
CA ASN A 75 5.07 -6.31 -32.01
C ASN A 75 4.84 -5.12 -32.97
N MET A 76 5.49 -3.98 -32.75
CA MET A 76 5.38 -2.83 -33.65
C MET A 76 6.38 -2.92 -34.82
N GLU A 77 6.00 -2.38 -35.97
CA GLU A 77 6.92 -2.19 -37.10
C GLU A 77 8.12 -1.32 -36.71
N THR A 78 9.30 -1.66 -37.25
CA THR A 78 10.58 -0.97 -37.00
C THR A 78 10.62 0.46 -37.52
N THR A 79 9.70 0.83 -38.41
CA THR A 79 9.52 2.20 -38.90
C THR A 79 8.88 3.12 -37.86
N ARG A 80 8.21 2.57 -36.85
CA ARG A 80 7.47 3.36 -35.85
C ARG A 80 8.43 3.93 -34.80
N TYR A 81 8.30 5.22 -34.50
CA TYR A 81 9.14 5.88 -33.50
C TYR A 81 9.21 5.17 -32.13
N PRO A 82 8.12 4.65 -31.53
CA PRO A 82 8.22 3.92 -30.27
C PRO A 82 9.16 2.71 -30.33
N ARG A 83 9.16 1.99 -31.47
CA ARG A 83 10.03 0.83 -31.68
C ARG A 83 11.49 1.26 -31.81
N GLN A 84 11.76 2.30 -32.60
CA GLN A 84 13.10 2.85 -32.77
C GLN A 84 13.69 3.40 -31.46
N CYS A 85 12.89 4.15 -30.70
CA CYS A 85 13.29 4.66 -29.38
C CYS A 85 13.60 3.52 -28.40
N PHE A 86 12.77 2.47 -28.39
CA PHE A 86 13.03 1.28 -27.57
C PHE A 86 14.34 0.59 -27.96
N GLU A 87 14.57 0.34 -29.26
CA GLU A 87 15.80 -0.29 -29.74
C GLU A 87 17.04 0.53 -29.39
N MET A 88 16.95 1.86 -29.53
CA MET A 88 18.00 2.77 -29.08
C MET A 88 18.28 2.61 -27.58
N LEU A 89 17.24 2.66 -26.73
CA LEU A 89 17.40 2.50 -25.28
C LEU A 89 17.93 1.11 -24.88
N TYR A 90 17.51 0.07 -25.60
CA TYR A 90 17.96 -1.30 -25.40
C TYR A 90 19.44 -1.48 -25.73
N ASN A 91 19.88 -0.98 -26.89
CA ASN A 91 21.30 -1.00 -27.28
C ASN A 91 22.16 -0.17 -26.31
N LEU A 92 21.62 0.97 -25.86
CA LEU A 92 22.25 1.79 -24.84
C LEU A 92 22.39 1.04 -23.50
N ASP A 93 21.42 0.22 -23.11
CA ASP A 93 21.49 -0.61 -21.89
C ASP A 93 22.59 -1.69 -21.99
N LEU A 94 22.71 -2.35 -23.14
CA LEU A 94 23.71 -3.40 -23.37
C LEU A 94 25.16 -2.89 -23.33
N CYS A 95 25.40 -1.68 -23.85
CA CYS A 95 26.76 -1.16 -24.03
C CYS A 95 27.33 -0.44 -22.81
N SER A 96 26.59 -0.28 -21.70
CA SER A 96 26.96 0.69 -20.67
C SER A 96 27.19 0.10 -19.28
N ASN A 97 28.38 0.34 -18.70
CA ASN A 97 28.54 0.51 -17.25
C ASN A 97 27.97 1.87 -16.81
N ARG A 98 26.68 2.11 -17.09
CA ARG A 98 26.04 3.40 -16.83
C ARG A 98 25.78 3.58 -15.33
N SER A 99 26.05 4.78 -14.82
CA SER A 99 25.66 5.17 -13.46
C SER A 99 24.17 5.43 -13.33
N THR A 100 23.47 5.76 -14.42
CA THR A 100 22.04 6.09 -14.42
C THR A 100 21.21 5.07 -15.20
N PRO A 101 20.20 4.44 -14.56
CA PRO A 101 19.32 3.48 -15.23
C PRO A 101 18.36 4.20 -16.18
N ASN A 102 18.20 3.65 -17.39
CA ASN A 102 17.22 4.13 -18.36
C ASN A 102 15.90 3.33 -18.24
N TRP A 103 14.91 3.64 -19.08
CA TRP A 103 13.61 2.95 -19.04
C TRP A 103 13.71 1.43 -19.20
N VAL A 104 14.58 0.94 -20.09
CA VAL A 104 14.85 -0.49 -20.30
C VAL A 104 15.47 -1.13 -19.05
N SER A 105 16.48 -0.48 -18.46
CA SER A 105 17.12 -0.96 -17.23
C SER A 105 16.10 -1.09 -16.08
N LYS A 106 15.21 -0.09 -15.94
CA LYS A 106 14.17 -0.07 -14.92
C LYS A 106 13.10 -1.12 -15.17
N LEU A 107 12.66 -1.29 -16.41
CA LEU A 107 11.71 -2.34 -16.79
C LEU A 107 12.26 -3.74 -16.47
N LYS A 108 13.53 -4.00 -16.80
CA LYS A 108 14.23 -5.24 -16.45
C LYS A 108 14.29 -5.44 -14.92
N SER A 109 14.54 -4.37 -14.16
CA SER A 109 14.51 -4.41 -12.69
C SER A 109 13.13 -4.80 -12.15
N VAL A 110 12.04 -4.24 -12.71
CA VAL A 110 10.66 -4.61 -12.34
C VAL A 110 10.40 -6.09 -12.58
N LEU A 111 10.76 -6.62 -13.76
CA LEU A 111 10.58 -8.05 -14.05
C LEU A 111 11.39 -8.93 -13.10
N ASN A 112 12.67 -8.60 -12.86
CA ASN A 112 13.52 -9.33 -11.92
C ASN A 112 12.97 -9.30 -10.49
N HIS A 113 12.47 -8.15 -10.03
CA HIS A 113 11.92 -7.98 -8.69
C HIS A 113 10.74 -8.93 -8.43
N TYR A 114 9.88 -9.14 -9.44
CA TYR A 114 8.75 -10.06 -9.34
C TYR A 114 9.06 -11.49 -9.82
N GLY A 115 10.33 -11.81 -10.11
CA GLY A 115 10.77 -13.16 -10.46
C GLY A 115 10.55 -13.57 -11.92
N PHE A 116 10.38 -12.61 -12.83
CA PHE A 116 10.18 -12.82 -14.28
C PHE A 116 11.39 -12.39 -15.11
N GLY A 117 12.59 -12.53 -14.56
CA GLY A 117 13.83 -12.18 -15.26
C GLY A 117 14.11 -13.07 -16.48
N ASP A 118 13.66 -14.32 -16.43
CA ASP A 118 13.71 -15.28 -17.54
C ASP A 118 12.89 -14.82 -18.74
N VAL A 119 11.70 -14.24 -18.52
CA VAL A 119 10.83 -13.67 -19.56
C VAL A 119 11.53 -12.53 -20.32
N TRP A 120 12.38 -11.78 -19.63
CA TRP A 120 13.22 -10.78 -20.27
C TRP A 120 14.29 -11.41 -21.16
N LEU A 121 14.98 -12.44 -20.65
CA LEU A 121 16.05 -13.14 -21.36
C LEU A 121 15.55 -13.88 -22.61
N SER A 122 14.32 -14.39 -22.58
CA SER A 122 13.66 -15.02 -23.75
C SER A 122 13.17 -14.00 -24.79
N GLY A 123 13.28 -12.70 -24.52
CA GLY A 123 12.78 -11.63 -25.41
C GLY A 123 11.26 -11.45 -25.36
N GLY A 124 10.57 -12.10 -24.43
CA GLY A 124 9.13 -12.09 -24.30
C GLY A 124 8.57 -13.41 -23.76
N PRO A 125 7.32 -13.40 -23.24
CA PRO A 125 6.65 -14.61 -22.77
C PRO A 125 6.14 -15.45 -23.94
N GLY A 126 5.90 -16.74 -23.70
CA GLY A 126 5.23 -17.62 -24.67
C GLY A 126 3.79 -17.18 -24.98
N ASP A 127 2.98 -16.97 -23.94
CA ASP A 127 1.64 -16.38 -24.05
C ASP A 127 1.57 -15.05 -23.27
N PRO A 128 1.46 -13.90 -23.96
CA PRO A 128 1.36 -12.59 -23.32
C PRO A 128 0.16 -12.42 -22.38
N LYS A 129 -0.98 -13.08 -22.64
CA LYS A 129 -2.17 -12.94 -21.80
C LYS A 129 -2.00 -13.71 -20.49
N VAL A 130 -1.51 -14.93 -20.56
CA VAL A 130 -1.22 -15.75 -19.37
C VAL A 130 -0.17 -15.07 -18.51
N PHE A 131 0.94 -14.65 -19.12
CA PHE A 131 2.01 -13.93 -18.42
C PHE A 131 1.50 -12.65 -17.73
N MET A 132 0.70 -11.82 -18.41
CA MET A 132 0.15 -10.61 -17.77
C MET A 132 -0.77 -10.94 -16.60
N SER A 133 -1.52 -12.05 -16.65
CA SER A 133 -2.33 -12.51 -15.52
C SER A 133 -1.45 -12.93 -14.34
N GLU A 134 -0.39 -13.69 -14.59
CA GLU A 134 0.56 -14.15 -13.57
C GLU A 134 1.32 -13.00 -12.93
N LEU A 135 1.79 -12.04 -13.74
CA LEU A 135 2.46 -10.83 -13.25
C LEU A 135 1.52 -10.00 -12.37
N ASN A 136 0.28 -9.77 -12.83
CA ASN A 136 -0.71 -9.03 -12.05
C ASN A 136 -0.99 -9.68 -10.69
N GLN A 137 -1.13 -11.02 -10.69
CA GLN A 137 -1.33 -11.78 -9.47
C GLN A 137 -0.12 -11.67 -8.55
N ARG A 138 1.10 -11.86 -9.09
CA ARG A 138 2.35 -11.77 -8.32
C ARG A 138 2.54 -10.41 -7.67
N VAL A 139 2.33 -9.31 -8.40
CA VAL A 139 2.45 -7.95 -7.86
C VAL A 139 1.46 -7.72 -6.72
N ARG A 140 0.22 -8.20 -6.86
CA ARG A 140 -0.80 -8.13 -5.81
C ARG A 140 -0.42 -8.95 -4.58
N ASP A 141 0.05 -10.17 -4.77
CA ASP A 141 0.44 -11.06 -3.68
C ASP A 141 1.63 -10.49 -2.90
N CYS A 142 2.65 -9.98 -3.60
CA CYS A 142 3.78 -9.28 -2.97
C CYS A 142 3.30 -8.05 -2.19
N ALA A 143 2.37 -7.27 -2.73
CA ALA A 143 1.83 -6.09 -2.03
C ALA A 143 0.99 -6.47 -0.79
N LEU A 144 0.23 -7.56 -0.85
CA LEU A 144 -0.50 -8.11 0.30
C LEU A 144 0.47 -8.63 1.37
N GLN A 145 1.53 -9.32 0.96
CA GLN A 145 2.57 -9.79 1.86
C GLN A 145 3.31 -8.63 2.54
N ASP A 146 3.66 -7.58 1.79
CA ASP A 146 4.25 -6.35 2.33
C ASP A 146 3.31 -5.65 3.31
N TRP A 147 2.01 -5.62 3.02
CA TRP A 147 1.01 -5.07 3.93
C TRP A 147 0.96 -5.82 5.27
N ASN A 148 0.87 -7.16 5.23
CA ASN A 148 0.89 -7.98 6.45
C ASN A 148 2.21 -7.80 7.23
N SER A 149 3.35 -7.89 6.53
CA SER A 149 4.67 -7.72 7.14
C SER A 149 4.83 -6.37 7.85
N LYS A 150 4.39 -5.28 7.22
CA LYS A 150 4.45 -3.94 7.84
C LYS A 150 3.53 -3.78 9.04
N LEU A 151 2.39 -4.47 9.06
CA LEU A 151 1.51 -4.48 10.23
C LEU A 151 2.14 -5.25 11.38
N ASP A 152 2.65 -6.46 11.14
CA ASP A 152 3.24 -7.32 12.17
C ASP A 152 4.51 -6.71 12.79
N ASN A 153 5.28 -5.98 11.99
CA ASN A 153 6.53 -5.34 12.45
C ASN A 153 6.32 -3.97 13.12
N SER A 154 5.08 -3.49 13.25
CA SER A 154 4.79 -2.16 13.82
C SER A 154 4.12 -2.27 15.19
N PRO A 155 4.77 -1.84 16.29
CA PRO A 155 4.13 -1.82 17.61
C PRO A 155 2.83 -1.00 17.64
N LYS A 156 2.75 0.04 16.80
CA LYS A 156 1.55 0.88 16.66
C LYS A 156 0.36 0.14 16.03
N CYS A 157 0.61 -0.95 15.31
CA CYS A 157 -0.43 -1.75 14.69
C CYS A 157 -0.83 -2.96 15.54
N ALA A 158 -0.26 -3.13 16.74
CA ALA A 158 -0.46 -4.32 17.58
C ALA A 158 -1.95 -4.57 17.87
N PHE A 159 -2.70 -3.52 18.26
CA PHE A 159 -4.14 -3.64 18.46
C PHE A 159 -4.88 -3.91 17.13
N TYR A 160 -4.49 -3.20 16.06
CA TYR A 160 -5.11 -3.32 14.75
C TYR A 160 -5.07 -4.76 14.19
N VAL A 161 -3.92 -5.43 14.30
CA VAL A 161 -3.72 -6.81 13.83
C VAL A 161 -4.59 -7.82 14.59
N MET A 162 -5.03 -7.52 15.82
CA MET A 162 -5.89 -8.44 16.59
C MET A 162 -7.20 -8.75 15.84
N PHE A 163 -7.77 -7.77 15.14
CA PHE A 163 -9.04 -7.92 14.42
C PHE A 163 -8.89 -7.82 12.89
N LYS A 164 -7.92 -7.06 12.37
CA LYS A 164 -7.77 -6.87 10.92
C LYS A 164 -6.96 -8.02 10.31
N LYS A 165 -7.63 -9.11 9.96
CA LYS A 165 -7.00 -10.30 9.36
C LYS A 165 -6.96 -10.33 7.84
N GLN A 166 -7.78 -9.51 7.20
CA GLN A 166 -7.91 -9.48 5.75
C GLN A 166 -7.92 -8.03 5.26
N LEU A 167 -7.28 -7.80 4.11
CA LEU A 167 -7.34 -6.52 3.43
C LEU A 167 -8.68 -6.40 2.67
N ALA A 168 -9.72 -6.01 3.39
CA ALA A 168 -11.05 -5.75 2.87
C ALA A 168 -11.61 -4.44 3.42
N CYS A 169 -12.56 -3.86 2.71
CA CYS A 169 -13.25 -2.66 3.19
C CYS A 169 -14.11 -3.05 4.40
N GLU A 170 -13.97 -2.31 5.51
CA GLU A 170 -14.70 -2.61 6.73
C GLU A 170 -16.19 -2.28 6.58
N SER A 171 -17.04 -3.19 7.04
CA SER A 171 -18.50 -3.09 6.89
C SER A 171 -19.07 -1.87 7.63
N TYR A 172 -18.49 -1.48 8.77
CA TYR A 172 -18.97 -0.32 9.53
C TYR A 172 -18.89 0.99 8.74
N LEU A 173 -18.07 1.06 7.68
CA LEU A 173 -17.98 2.21 6.80
C LEU A 173 -19.24 2.40 5.95
N THR A 174 -20.10 1.40 5.81
CA THR A 174 -21.31 1.48 4.97
C THR A 174 -22.57 1.77 5.79
N PHE A 175 -22.69 1.25 7.01
CA PHE A 175 -23.93 1.32 7.79
C PHE A 175 -23.90 2.29 8.97
N LEU A 176 -22.73 2.65 9.53
CA LEU A 176 -22.66 3.63 10.62
C LEU A 176 -22.78 5.07 10.09
N SER A 177 -23.45 5.92 10.87
CA SER A 177 -23.44 7.36 10.63
C SER A 177 -22.03 7.94 10.81
N TYR A 178 -21.78 9.10 10.21
CA TYR A 178 -20.44 9.69 10.13
C TYR A 178 -19.73 9.84 11.50
N PRO A 179 -20.38 10.32 12.58
CA PRO A 179 -19.72 10.44 13.89
C PRO A 179 -19.25 9.10 14.46
N PHE A 180 -20.09 8.05 14.37
CA PHE A 180 -19.73 6.72 14.87
C PHE A 180 -18.67 6.05 14.00
N LYS A 181 -18.74 6.26 12.68
CA LYS A 181 -17.70 5.81 11.74
C LYS A 181 -16.34 6.40 12.10
N GLN A 182 -16.30 7.72 12.31
CA GLN A 182 -15.08 8.44 12.66
C GLN A 182 -14.53 7.99 14.01
N ALA A 183 -15.38 7.86 15.03
CA ALA A 183 -14.98 7.40 16.36
C ALA A 183 -14.40 5.98 16.31
N LEU A 184 -15.09 5.06 15.63
CA LEU A 184 -14.64 3.67 15.51
C LEU A 184 -13.37 3.55 14.67
N ALA A 185 -13.27 4.26 13.54
CA ALA A 185 -12.05 4.31 12.73
C ALA A 185 -10.86 4.87 13.52
N SER A 186 -11.09 5.93 14.29
CA SER A 186 -10.06 6.54 15.14
C SER A 186 -9.59 5.58 16.22
N PHE A 187 -10.51 4.91 16.89
CA PHE A 187 -10.18 3.92 17.91
C PHE A 187 -9.39 2.74 17.31
N ARG A 188 -9.88 2.16 16.21
CA ARG A 188 -9.22 1.03 15.52
C ARG A 188 -7.84 1.38 14.99
N CYS A 189 -7.63 2.60 14.51
CA CYS A 189 -6.35 3.07 13.99
C CYS A 189 -5.41 3.66 15.07
N SER A 190 -5.68 3.40 16.35
CA SER A 190 -4.92 3.89 17.52
C SER A 190 -4.70 5.42 17.49
N LEU A 191 -5.78 6.15 17.24
CA LEU A 191 -5.86 7.63 17.30
C LEU A 191 -6.58 8.13 18.56
N HIS A 192 -6.73 7.27 19.57
CA HIS A 192 -7.28 7.60 20.87
C HIS A 192 -6.20 8.15 21.83
N LYS A 193 -6.63 8.55 23.02
CA LYS A 193 -5.80 9.17 24.06
C LYS A 193 -5.40 8.24 25.22
N LEU A 194 -5.51 6.92 25.03
CA LEU A 194 -5.04 5.96 26.04
C LEU A 194 -3.53 6.08 26.25
N ARG A 195 -3.04 5.79 27.48
CA ARG A 195 -1.62 5.91 27.83
C ARG A 195 -0.70 5.06 26.97
N ILE A 196 -1.17 3.95 26.38
CA ILE A 196 -0.36 3.18 25.42
C ILE A 196 0.14 4.04 24.24
N GLU A 197 -0.67 4.99 23.78
CA GLU A 197 -0.33 5.92 22.70
C GLU A 197 0.24 7.25 23.20
N GLU A 198 -0.33 7.85 24.24
CA GLU A 198 0.18 9.14 24.77
C GLU A 198 1.57 8.99 25.39
N GLY A 199 1.75 7.97 26.23
CA GLY A 199 3.05 7.68 26.86
C GLY A 199 4.14 7.33 25.84
N ARG A 200 3.77 6.89 24.63
CA ARG A 200 4.72 6.68 23.52
C ARG A 200 5.37 7.99 23.06
N PHE A 201 4.61 9.08 23.03
CA PHE A 201 5.15 10.41 22.67
C PHE A 201 5.99 11.03 23.79
N GLU A 202 5.77 10.60 25.02
CA GLU A 202 6.55 10.98 26.20
C GLU A 202 7.82 10.14 26.38
N GLY A 203 8.01 9.08 25.59
CA GLY A 203 9.16 8.17 25.70
C GLY A 203 9.10 7.19 26.88
N ILE A 204 7.91 7.00 27.47
CA ILE A 204 7.69 6.07 28.58
C ILE A 204 7.70 4.63 28.04
N ASP A 205 8.34 3.71 28.75
CA ASP A 205 8.36 2.29 28.38
C ASP A 205 6.94 1.73 28.31
N SER A 206 6.68 0.82 27.37
CA SER A 206 5.37 0.18 27.22
C SER A 206 4.84 -0.45 28.51
N ALA A 207 5.69 -1.03 29.34
CA ALA A 207 5.32 -1.65 30.61
C ALA A 207 4.85 -0.64 31.66
N ASP A 208 5.31 0.61 31.56
CA ASP A 208 5.04 1.69 32.52
C ASP A 208 3.87 2.60 32.10
N ARG A 209 3.25 2.36 30.94
CA ARG A 209 2.09 3.11 30.44
C ARG A 209 0.79 2.67 31.13
N LEU A 210 0.75 2.84 32.45
CA LEU A 210 -0.32 2.34 33.30
C LEU A 210 -1.60 3.17 33.19
N CYS A 211 -2.75 2.52 33.39
CA CYS A 211 -4.05 3.17 33.52
C CYS A 211 -4.07 4.08 34.73
N GLN A 212 -4.49 5.33 34.52
CA GLN A 212 -4.58 6.35 35.56
C GLN A 212 -5.98 6.43 36.19
N LEU A 213 -6.95 5.72 35.61
CA LEU A 213 -8.35 5.72 36.07
C LEU A 213 -8.61 4.66 37.12
N CYS A 214 -7.93 3.51 37.04
CA CYS A 214 -8.15 2.39 37.97
C CYS A 214 -6.90 2.06 38.79
N ASN A 215 -7.10 1.40 39.93
CA ASN A 215 -6.03 1.02 40.85
C ASN A 215 -5.39 -0.35 40.54
N LEU A 216 -5.67 -0.93 39.36
CA LEU A 216 -5.18 -2.27 39.00
C LEU A 216 -3.71 -2.30 38.57
N ARG A 217 -3.08 -1.13 38.37
CA ARG A 217 -1.69 -1.01 37.88
C ARG A 217 -1.42 -1.84 36.61
N GLN A 218 -2.39 -1.84 35.70
CA GLN A 218 -2.28 -2.48 34.38
C GLN A 218 -1.98 -1.44 33.29
N ILE A 219 -1.36 -1.88 32.20
CA ILE A 219 -1.11 -1.04 31.02
C ILE A 219 -2.44 -0.54 30.44
N GLU A 220 -2.56 0.75 30.18
CA GLU A 220 -3.75 1.34 29.56
C GLU A 220 -3.71 1.20 28.04
N ASN A 221 -4.11 0.03 27.57
CA ASN A 221 -4.34 -0.25 26.16
C ASN A 221 -5.83 -0.41 25.86
N GLU A 222 -6.15 -0.61 24.58
CA GLU A 222 -7.50 -0.75 24.07
C GLU A 222 -8.25 -1.94 24.72
N VAL A 223 -7.54 -3.03 25.02
CA VAL A 223 -8.13 -4.21 25.69
C VAL A 223 -8.49 -3.90 27.14
N HIS A 224 -7.59 -3.25 27.89
CA HIS A 224 -7.87 -2.83 29.25
C HIS A 224 -9.05 -1.85 29.30
N PHE A 225 -9.04 -0.86 28.41
CA PHE A 225 -10.11 0.13 28.27
C PHE A 225 -11.48 -0.52 28.03
N LEU A 226 -11.57 -1.52 27.13
CA LEU A 226 -12.85 -2.15 26.77
C LEU A 226 -13.33 -3.22 27.75
N PHE A 227 -12.42 -3.96 28.39
CA PHE A 227 -12.79 -5.22 29.05
C PHE A 227 -12.29 -5.39 30.49
N HIS A 228 -11.33 -4.59 30.95
CA HIS A 228 -10.70 -4.81 32.26
C HIS A 228 -10.76 -3.62 33.21
N CYS A 229 -10.96 -2.39 32.71
CA CYS A 229 -11.02 -1.22 33.55
C CYS A 229 -12.35 -1.20 34.34
N PRO A 230 -12.33 -1.38 35.67
CA PRO A 230 -13.56 -1.45 36.47
C PRO A 230 -14.31 -0.12 36.50
N VAL A 231 -13.60 1.00 36.32
CA VAL A 231 -14.21 2.34 36.31
C VAL A 231 -15.00 2.61 35.03
N LEU A 232 -14.67 1.90 33.95
CA LEU A 232 -15.31 2.05 32.64
C LEU A 232 -16.26 0.90 32.32
N ALA A 233 -16.50 -0.02 33.26
CA ALA A 233 -17.33 -1.20 33.04
C ALA A 233 -18.81 -0.87 32.78
N ASP A 234 -19.28 0.30 33.22
CA ASP A 234 -20.68 0.73 33.14
C ASP A 234 -20.96 1.74 32.00
N LEU A 235 -19.97 2.01 31.13
CA LEU A 235 -20.06 2.90 29.96
C LEU A 235 -20.55 2.19 28.71
#